data_AF-A0A957ZIW7-F1
#
_entry.id   AF-A0A957ZIW7-F1
#
_cell.length_a   1.000
_cell.length_b   1.000
_cell.length_c   1.000
_cell.angle_alpha   90.00
_cell.angle_beta   90.00
_cell.angle_gamma   90.00
#
_symmetry.space_group_name_H-M   'P 1'
#
loop_
_entity.id
_entity.type
_entity.pdbx_description
1 polymer ?
#
loop_
_entity_poly.entity_id
_entity_poly.type
_entity_poly.pdbx_seq_one_letter_code
_entity_poly.pdbx_strand_id
1 'polypeptide(L)'
;MSTTKGGRRHHVNGRTNGKTAAAPVATLDPEPVVLPAPAATGDAGAPAAPAEAVGETASGVTAVTEGLAPTTAPAAPATPTTVATGELPDGTTGEGTTEGEGTGTLPEEKTPGTHAPQSERIRRYLVRSDDQLYGLASAPEPVATLLAAYRITPERVAGVRGQYDATQLTVSDRREAMAHEATAVRDLQRAYLVADAGYGAFRQVVRTIYPDPVRDLDAHRALGLDLPAPKSIPLFVDMGREAMRAAQSEPYATQLAAVGFDEEGIAGTLALFDAVDALYQARLAAGHAAVEATKVRNAAVDGLRVAMRQLQAEVKAMLRAHPEVSAPSGF
;
A
#
# COMPACT_ATOMS: atom_id res chain seq x y z
N MET A 1 -6.17 70.50 37.80
CA MET A 1 -5.05 69.86 37.06
C MET A 1 -5.70 68.86 36.11
N SER A 2 -6.03 69.26 34.86
CA SER A 2 -5.14 69.23 33.67
C SER A 2 -4.50 67.87 33.45
N THR A 3 -4.51 67.19 32.30
CA THR A 3 -5.04 67.38 30.94
C THR A 3 -4.72 66.06 30.19
N THR A 4 -5.68 65.54 29.41
CA THR A 4 -5.57 65.10 27.99
C THR A 4 -4.40 64.22 27.44
N LYS A 5 -4.83 63.24 26.60
CA LYS A 5 -4.36 62.86 25.25
C LYS A 5 -3.09 61.99 25.04
N GLY A 6 -3.32 60.80 24.47
CA GLY A 6 -3.09 60.52 23.05
C GLY A 6 -1.69 60.08 22.60
N GLY A 7 -1.62 59.01 21.78
CA GLY A 7 -0.41 58.73 20.99
C GLY A 7 -0.36 57.36 20.31
N ARG A 8 -1.06 57.19 19.18
CA ARG A 8 -0.74 56.18 18.16
C ARG A 8 0.71 56.37 17.68
N ARG A 9 1.46 55.29 17.53
CA ARG A 9 2.62 55.25 16.62
C ARG A 9 2.49 54.07 15.65
N HIS A 10 2.28 54.45 14.39
CA HIS A 10 2.50 53.63 13.22
C HIS A 10 4.02 53.38 13.08
N HIS A 11 4.42 52.12 12.91
CA HIS A 11 5.72 51.81 12.33
C HIS A 11 5.54 51.42 10.87
N VAL A 12 5.92 52.38 10.01
CA VAL A 12 6.25 52.21 8.60
C VAL A 12 7.65 51.60 8.54
N ASN A 13 7.86 50.54 7.75
CA ASN A 13 9.18 50.16 7.28
C ASN A 13 9.12 49.72 5.81
N GLY A 14 9.49 50.66 4.95
CA GLY A 14 10.49 50.53 3.88
C GLY A 14 10.46 49.31 2.95
N ARG A 15 9.88 49.51 1.77
CA ARG A 15 10.26 48.81 0.52
C ARG A 15 11.73 49.03 0.20
N THR A 16 12.43 47.97 -0.20
CA THR A 16 13.51 48.05 -1.20
C THR A 16 13.33 46.94 -2.24
N ASN A 17 13.38 47.35 -3.50
CA ASN A 17 13.22 46.52 -4.70
C ASN A 17 14.54 45.80 -4.99
N GLY A 18 14.50 44.47 -5.09
CA GLY A 18 15.58 43.64 -5.61
C GLY A 18 15.12 42.87 -6.84
N LYS A 19 15.44 43.42 -8.01
CA LYS A 19 15.21 42.87 -9.36
C LYS A 19 16.28 41.82 -9.69
N THR A 20 15.92 40.56 -9.91
CA THR A 20 16.69 39.55 -10.67
C THR A 20 15.72 38.45 -11.11
N ALA A 21 15.37 38.42 -12.39
CA ALA A 21 15.99 37.61 -13.45
C ALA A 21 15.19 36.31 -13.68
N ALA A 22 14.36 36.35 -14.71
CA ALA A 22 13.65 35.21 -15.27
C ALA A 22 14.65 34.22 -15.90
N ALA A 23 14.38 32.93 -15.74
CA ALA A 23 14.98 31.85 -16.51
C ALA A 23 13.87 30.87 -16.95
N PRO A 24 14.02 30.23 -18.12
CA PRO A 24 12.90 29.88 -19.00
C PRO A 24 12.24 28.53 -18.71
N VAL A 25 10.97 28.46 -19.12
CA VAL A 25 10.15 27.26 -19.26
C VAL A 25 10.80 26.32 -20.27
N ALA A 26 11.23 25.14 -19.81
CA ALA A 26 11.61 24.04 -20.68
C ALA A 26 10.35 23.22 -21.00
N THR A 27 9.83 23.39 -22.22
CA THR A 27 8.89 22.48 -22.85
C THR A 27 9.65 21.20 -23.18
N LEU A 28 9.30 20.08 -22.55
CA LEU A 28 9.76 18.75 -22.96
C LEU A 28 8.55 18.01 -23.54
N ASP A 29 8.57 17.84 -24.86
CA ASP A 29 7.72 16.90 -25.58
C ASP A 29 7.97 15.47 -25.08
N PRO A 30 6.93 14.64 -24.89
CA PRO A 30 7.10 13.24 -24.53
C PRO A 30 7.52 12.41 -25.75
N GLU A 31 8.72 11.81 -25.70
CA GLU A 31 9.11 10.75 -26.63
C GLU A 31 8.24 9.48 -26.44
N PRO A 32 7.90 8.75 -27.52
CA PRO A 32 7.13 7.51 -27.42
C PRO A 32 8.00 6.36 -26.88
N VAL A 33 7.55 5.75 -25.78
CA VAL A 33 8.12 4.52 -25.23
C VAL A 33 7.84 3.36 -26.19
N VAL A 34 8.88 2.88 -26.87
CA VAL A 34 8.87 1.61 -27.62
C VAL A 34 9.17 0.48 -26.63
N LEU A 35 8.18 -0.37 -26.38
CA LEU A 35 8.33 -1.62 -25.61
C LEU A 35 9.04 -2.68 -26.47
N PRO A 36 10.14 -3.32 -26.00
CA PRO A 36 10.65 -4.52 -26.65
C PRO A 36 9.78 -5.75 -26.35
N ALA A 37 9.55 -6.55 -27.38
CA ALA A 37 8.73 -7.75 -27.43
C ALA A 37 9.22 -8.89 -26.51
N PRO A 38 8.34 -9.81 -26.06
CA PRO A 38 8.71 -10.95 -25.24
C PRO A 38 9.52 -12.00 -26.02
N ALA A 39 10.57 -12.52 -25.39
CA ALA A 39 11.40 -13.60 -25.91
C ALA A 39 10.62 -14.91 -26.03
N ALA A 40 10.74 -15.56 -27.18
CA ALA A 40 10.15 -16.86 -27.49
C ALA A 40 10.86 -17.99 -26.73
N THR A 41 10.07 -18.84 -26.09
CA THR A 41 10.46 -20.12 -25.50
C THR A 41 10.72 -21.13 -26.62
N GLY A 42 11.94 -21.67 -26.69
CA GLY A 42 12.35 -22.72 -27.62
C GLY A 42 12.81 -23.96 -26.87
N ASP A 43 12.20 -25.08 -27.23
CA ASP A 43 12.27 -26.44 -26.69
C ASP A 43 13.58 -27.20 -27.01
N ALA A 44 13.74 -28.31 -26.29
CA ALA A 44 14.51 -29.53 -26.59
C ALA A 44 15.97 -29.66 -26.11
N GLY A 45 16.19 -30.68 -25.26
CA GLY A 45 17.51 -31.34 -25.14
C GLY A 45 17.78 -32.13 -23.83
N ALA A 46 17.17 -33.29 -23.65
CA ALA A 46 17.78 -34.43 -22.92
C ALA A 46 18.19 -35.47 -23.99
N PRO A 47 19.24 -36.31 -23.83
CA PRO A 47 19.54 -37.10 -22.62
C PRO A 47 21.03 -37.40 -22.32
N ALA A 48 21.33 -37.93 -21.12
CA ALA A 48 22.23 -39.07 -20.89
C ALA A 48 22.35 -39.42 -19.38
N ALA A 49 21.93 -40.63 -19.03
CA ALA A 49 22.45 -41.43 -17.90
C ALA A 49 23.49 -42.43 -18.50
N PRO A 50 24.32 -43.22 -17.75
CA PRO A 50 24.16 -43.64 -16.35
C PRO A 50 25.46 -43.76 -15.50
N ALA A 51 25.32 -44.06 -14.20
CA ALA A 51 26.10 -45.10 -13.52
C ALA A 51 25.57 -45.35 -12.10
N GLU A 52 25.40 -46.63 -11.79
CA GLU A 52 24.90 -47.22 -10.55
C GLU A 52 25.86 -47.04 -9.36
N ALA A 53 25.30 -46.94 -8.15
CA ALA A 53 25.87 -47.59 -6.97
C ALA A 53 24.76 -47.89 -5.93
N VAL A 54 24.75 -49.16 -5.54
CA VAL A 54 23.85 -49.86 -4.61
C VAL A 54 24.20 -49.54 -3.15
N GLY A 55 23.21 -49.50 -2.25
CA GLY A 55 23.46 -49.50 -0.80
C GLY A 55 22.28 -49.15 0.14
N GLU A 56 21.33 -50.07 0.24
CA GLU A 56 20.46 -50.44 1.40
C GLU A 56 20.06 -49.48 2.56
N THR A 57 18.72 -49.47 2.81
CA THR A 57 17.97 -49.45 4.11
C THR A 57 17.99 -48.15 4.96
N ALA A 58 16.92 -47.67 5.60
CA ALA A 58 15.53 -48.07 5.81
C ALA A 58 14.72 -46.85 6.36
N SER A 59 13.39 -47.00 6.37
CA SER A 59 12.40 -46.29 7.20
C SER A 59 12.04 -44.82 6.90
N GLY A 60 11.09 -44.68 5.97
CA GLY A 60 9.72 -44.25 6.30
C GLY A 60 9.50 -42.89 6.95
N VAL A 61 9.06 -41.91 6.14
CA VAL A 61 7.89 -41.05 6.42
C VAL A 61 7.30 -40.63 5.06
N THR A 62 6.06 -41.03 4.81
CA THR A 62 5.21 -40.51 3.74
C THR A 62 4.88 -39.04 3.98
N ALA A 63 5.33 -38.15 3.10
CA ALA A 63 4.79 -36.79 2.97
C ALA A 63 4.20 -36.64 1.57
N VAL A 64 2.88 -36.47 1.54
CA VAL A 64 2.09 -36.11 0.36
C VAL A 64 2.47 -34.68 -0.03
N THR A 65 3.25 -34.51 -1.09
CA THR A 65 3.39 -33.22 -1.79
C THR A 65 2.30 -33.11 -2.82
N GLU A 66 1.20 -32.46 -2.47
CA GLU A 66 0.20 -31.99 -3.41
C GLU A 66 0.67 -30.63 -3.96
N GLY A 67 1.00 -30.62 -5.25
CA GLY A 67 1.45 -29.42 -5.95
C GLY A 67 0.27 -28.51 -6.26
N LEU A 68 0.27 -27.31 -5.66
CA LEU A 68 -0.61 -26.21 -6.08
C LEU A 68 0.08 -25.43 -7.20
N ALA A 69 -0.44 -25.60 -8.41
CA ALA A 69 -0.19 -24.74 -9.55
C ALA A 69 -0.77 -23.33 -9.31
N PRO A 70 -0.22 -22.27 -9.94
CA PRO A 70 -0.67 -20.90 -9.74
C PRO A 70 -2.04 -20.67 -10.39
N THR A 71 -3.04 -20.30 -9.58
CA THR A 71 -4.33 -19.81 -10.07
C THR A 71 -4.16 -18.45 -10.75
N THR A 72 -4.52 -18.41 -12.03
CA THR A 72 -4.65 -17.23 -12.87
C THR A 72 -5.65 -16.22 -12.29
N ALA A 73 -5.27 -14.95 -12.32
CA ALA A 73 -6.10 -13.82 -11.91
C ALA A 73 -7.40 -13.71 -12.74
N PRO A 74 -8.54 -13.34 -12.14
CA PRO A 74 -9.75 -13.06 -12.90
C PRO A 74 -9.63 -11.72 -13.65
N ALA A 75 -10.12 -11.74 -14.88
CA ALA A 75 -10.14 -10.63 -15.83
C ALA A 75 -10.99 -9.45 -15.34
N ALA A 76 -10.61 -8.25 -15.81
CA ALA A 76 -11.28 -6.99 -15.54
C ALA A 76 -12.78 -7.00 -15.95
N PRO A 77 -13.68 -6.35 -15.20
CA PRO A 77 -15.07 -6.21 -15.61
C PRO A 77 -15.20 -5.21 -16.77
N ALA A 78 -16.04 -5.59 -17.73
CA ALA A 78 -16.38 -4.85 -18.93
C ALA A 78 -17.09 -3.52 -18.63
N THR A 79 -16.87 -2.56 -19.53
CA THR A 79 -17.56 -1.26 -19.62
C THR A 79 -19.08 -1.38 -19.70
N PRO A 80 -19.87 -0.55 -18.99
CA PRO A 80 -21.32 -0.56 -19.12
C PRO A 80 -21.78 0.07 -20.44
N THR A 81 -22.74 -0.60 -21.07
CA THR A 81 -23.46 -0.22 -22.28
C THR A 81 -24.38 0.98 -22.01
N THR A 82 -24.33 1.95 -22.91
CA THR A 82 -25.16 3.15 -22.98
C THR A 82 -26.64 2.78 -23.18
N VAL A 83 -27.52 3.20 -22.26
CA VAL A 83 -28.98 3.15 -22.47
C VAL A 83 -29.47 4.54 -22.85
N ALA A 84 -30.18 4.59 -23.97
CA ALA A 84 -30.78 5.76 -24.59
C ALA A 84 -31.78 6.47 -23.66
N THR A 85 -31.69 7.79 -23.58
CA THR A 85 -32.73 8.65 -23.02
C THR A 85 -33.43 9.35 -24.18
N GLY A 86 -34.73 9.09 -24.33
CA GLY A 86 -35.60 9.72 -25.31
C GLY A 86 -35.95 11.17 -24.96
N GLU A 87 -36.16 11.95 -26.02
CA GLU A 87 -36.69 13.32 -26.04
C GLU A 87 -38.05 13.46 -25.35
N LEU A 88 -38.29 14.64 -24.74
CA LEU A 88 -39.52 15.46 -24.83
C LEU A 88 -39.40 16.71 -23.89
N PRO A 89 -40.15 17.81 -24.11
CA PRO A 89 -39.99 18.86 -25.13
C PRO A 89 -39.69 20.26 -24.55
N ASP A 90 -39.47 21.23 -25.47
CA ASP A 90 -39.30 22.68 -25.25
C ASP A 90 -40.45 23.36 -24.49
N GLY A 91 -40.11 24.35 -23.65
CA GLY A 91 -41.09 25.19 -22.95
C GLY A 91 -40.56 26.24 -21.95
N THR A 92 -39.91 27.29 -22.47
CA THR A 92 -39.98 28.72 -22.08
C THR A 92 -39.82 29.20 -20.61
N THR A 93 -38.73 29.94 -20.40
CA THR A 93 -38.59 31.28 -19.78
C THR A 93 -39.08 31.55 -18.34
N GLY A 94 -38.12 31.89 -17.47
CA GLY A 94 -38.33 32.58 -16.20
C GLY A 94 -37.00 33.04 -15.59
N GLU A 95 -36.61 34.28 -15.89
CA GLU A 95 -35.46 34.97 -15.29
C GLU A 95 -35.68 35.22 -13.79
N GLY A 96 -34.62 35.05 -13.00
CA GLY A 96 -34.62 35.30 -11.56
C GLY A 96 -33.20 35.27 -11.00
N THR A 97 -32.46 36.35 -11.25
CA THR A 97 -31.11 36.63 -10.76
C THR A 97 -31.09 36.72 -9.23
N THR A 98 -30.19 35.99 -8.56
CA THR A 98 -29.42 36.53 -7.43
C THR A 98 -28.04 35.89 -7.40
N GLU A 99 -27.05 36.76 -7.34
CA GLU A 99 -25.62 36.51 -7.30
C GLU A 99 -25.22 35.81 -6.00
N GLY A 100 -24.28 34.88 -6.11
CA GLY A 100 -23.62 34.21 -5.00
C GLY A 100 -22.28 33.67 -5.48
N GLU A 101 -21.31 34.57 -5.63
CA GLU A 101 -19.91 34.24 -5.84
C GLU A 101 -19.42 33.28 -4.74
N GLY A 102 -19.14 32.05 -5.13
CA GLY A 102 -18.41 31.08 -4.35
C GLY A 102 -17.44 30.38 -5.29
N THR A 103 -16.29 31.01 -5.54
CA THR A 103 -15.16 30.41 -6.24
C THR A 103 -14.77 29.14 -5.49
N GLY A 104 -15.22 28.00 -6.01
CA GLY A 104 -14.87 26.67 -5.50
C GLY A 104 -13.40 26.39 -5.78
N THR A 105 -12.52 26.87 -4.92
CA THR A 105 -11.20 26.28 -4.76
C THR A 105 -11.39 24.90 -4.14
N LEU A 106 -11.15 23.87 -4.96
CA LEU A 106 -10.98 22.49 -4.49
C LEU A 106 -10.08 22.50 -3.24
N PRO A 107 -10.48 21.88 -2.12
CA PRO A 107 -9.57 21.72 -1.01
C PRO A 107 -8.38 20.91 -1.52
N GLU A 108 -7.19 21.53 -1.52
CA GLU A 108 -5.95 20.81 -1.76
C GLU A 108 -5.96 19.55 -0.89
N GLU A 109 -5.94 18.40 -1.55
CA GLU A 109 -5.66 17.12 -0.94
C GLU A 109 -4.25 17.21 -0.39
N LYS A 110 -4.13 17.69 0.86
CA LYS A 110 -2.94 17.49 1.69
C LYS A 110 -2.83 16.00 1.87
N THR A 111 -2.16 15.36 0.93
CA THR A 111 -1.53 14.06 1.14
C THR A 111 -0.82 14.16 2.49
N PRO A 112 -1.20 13.35 3.49
CA PRO A 112 -0.46 13.31 4.73
C PRO A 112 0.92 12.77 4.36
N GLY A 113 1.89 13.67 4.23
CA GLY A 113 3.29 13.32 4.23
C GLY A 113 3.62 12.78 5.60
N THR A 114 3.27 11.52 5.86
CA THR A 114 3.80 10.74 6.98
C THR A 114 5.27 10.47 6.68
N HIS A 115 6.08 11.51 6.76
CA HIS A 115 7.51 11.37 6.96
C HIS A 115 7.69 10.76 8.35
N ALA A 116 7.66 9.43 8.44
CA ALA A 116 7.98 8.74 9.67
C ALA A 116 9.45 9.05 10.00
N PRO A 117 9.76 9.86 11.04
CA PRO A 117 11.13 10.33 11.31
C PRO A 117 12.12 9.17 11.56
N GLN A 118 11.60 7.98 11.88
CA GLN A 118 12.37 6.77 12.05
C GLN A 118 12.96 6.21 10.74
N SER A 119 12.29 6.35 9.60
CA SER A 119 12.79 5.80 8.32
C SER A 119 14.04 6.56 7.84
N GLU A 120 14.05 7.87 8.05
CA GLU A 120 15.17 8.74 7.68
C GLU A 120 16.41 8.50 8.55
N ARG A 121 16.22 8.28 9.86
CA ARG A 121 17.33 7.91 10.77
C ARG A 121 17.99 6.60 10.38
N ILE A 122 17.20 5.59 10.01
CA ILE A 122 17.72 4.29 9.55
C ILE A 122 18.48 4.47 8.23
N ARG A 123 17.92 5.23 7.27
CA ARG A 123 18.57 5.48 5.98
C ARG A 123 19.94 6.15 6.15
N ARG A 124 20.02 7.21 6.95
CA ARG A 124 21.31 7.88 7.25
C ARG A 124 22.31 6.97 7.94
N TYR A 125 21.83 6.12 8.85
CA TYR A 125 22.67 5.13 9.52
C TYR A 125 23.25 4.12 8.52
N LEU A 126 22.44 3.62 7.58
CA LEU A 126 22.90 2.68 6.56
C LEU A 126 23.91 3.33 5.62
N VAL A 127 23.66 4.54 5.11
CA VAL A 127 24.64 5.27 4.27
C VAL A 127 25.97 5.43 4.99
N ARG A 128 25.96 5.88 6.25
CA ARG A 128 27.20 6.00 7.04
C ARG A 128 27.90 4.65 7.24
N SER A 129 27.14 3.57 7.44
CA SER A 129 27.71 2.24 7.64
C SER A 129 28.37 1.72 6.35
N ASP A 130 27.79 2.04 5.20
CA ASP A 130 28.35 1.73 3.88
C ASP A 130 29.70 2.41 3.68
N ASP A 131 29.77 3.73 3.93
CA ASP A 131 31.01 4.51 3.83
C ASP A 131 32.12 3.95 4.73
N GLN A 132 31.76 3.57 5.96
CA GLN A 132 32.69 2.98 6.94
C GLN A 132 33.20 1.61 6.50
N LEU A 133 32.30 0.71 6.05
CA LEU A 133 32.69 -0.62 5.59
C LEU A 133 33.56 -0.53 4.33
N TYR A 134 33.23 0.40 3.42
CA TYR A 134 34.05 0.68 2.25
C TYR A 134 35.45 1.18 2.65
N GLY A 135 35.53 2.15 3.57
CA GLY A 135 36.81 2.70 4.02
C GLY A 135 37.70 1.70 4.74
N LEU A 136 37.13 0.73 5.47
CA LEU A 136 37.89 -0.38 6.05
C LEU A 136 38.36 -1.38 5.00
N ALA A 137 37.53 -1.70 4.02
CA ALA A 137 37.87 -2.62 2.94
C ALA A 137 38.93 -2.04 1.97
N SER A 138 38.95 -0.71 1.80
CA SER A 138 39.87 0.00 0.90
C SER A 138 41.04 0.68 1.61
N ALA A 139 41.34 0.31 2.86
CA ALA A 139 42.39 0.95 3.64
C ALA A 139 43.77 0.71 2.98
N PRO A 140 44.59 1.77 2.74
CA PRO A 140 45.93 1.60 2.18
C PRO A 140 46.91 1.07 3.23
N GLU A 141 48.04 0.51 2.78
CA GLU A 141 49.17 0.26 3.69
C GLU A 141 49.77 1.58 4.21
N PRO A 142 50.21 1.67 5.48
CA PRO A 142 50.32 0.62 6.51
C PRO A 142 49.05 0.36 7.34
N VAL A 143 47.95 1.06 7.07
CA VAL A 143 46.71 1.02 7.86
C VAL A 143 46.06 -0.37 7.81
N ALA A 144 46.05 -1.01 6.64
CA ALA A 144 45.53 -2.36 6.46
C ALA A 144 46.24 -3.39 7.36
N THR A 145 47.58 -3.34 7.43
CA THR A 145 48.36 -4.21 8.33
C THR A 145 48.00 -3.98 9.81
N LEU A 146 47.81 -2.73 10.22
CA LEU A 146 47.41 -2.40 11.59
C LEU A 146 45.97 -2.85 11.90
N LEU A 147 45.03 -2.68 10.97
CA LEU A 147 43.66 -3.18 11.12
C LEU A 147 43.66 -4.70 11.37
N ALA A 148 44.46 -5.45 10.61
CA ALA A 148 44.62 -6.90 10.80
C ALA A 148 45.21 -7.24 12.19
N ALA A 149 46.19 -6.48 12.67
CA ALA A 149 46.75 -6.65 14.02
C ALA A 149 45.72 -6.42 15.13
N TYR A 150 44.75 -5.54 14.90
CA TYR A 150 43.60 -5.30 15.79
C TYR A 150 42.40 -6.23 15.51
N ARG A 151 42.60 -7.34 14.78
CA ARG A 151 41.58 -8.34 14.43
C ARG A 151 40.42 -7.79 13.58
N ILE A 152 40.65 -6.69 12.86
CA ILE A 152 39.76 -6.18 11.83
C ILE A 152 40.29 -6.72 10.50
N THR A 153 40.04 -8.01 10.25
CA THR A 153 40.49 -8.69 9.03
C THR A 153 39.51 -8.47 7.88
N PRO A 154 39.93 -8.67 6.62
CA PRO A 154 39.03 -8.58 5.47
C PRO A 154 37.81 -9.49 5.58
N GLU A 155 37.97 -10.71 6.11
CA GLU A 155 36.87 -11.68 6.29
C GLU A 155 35.84 -11.18 7.29
N ARG A 156 36.29 -10.52 8.37
CA ARG A 156 35.39 -9.93 9.36
C ARG A 156 34.64 -8.74 8.77
N VAL A 157 35.30 -7.86 8.04
CA VAL A 157 34.66 -6.74 7.35
C VAL A 157 33.63 -7.25 6.34
N ALA A 158 33.97 -8.30 5.58
CA ALA A 158 33.04 -8.97 4.66
C ALA A 158 31.83 -9.59 5.39
N GLY A 159 32.02 -10.17 6.58
CA GLY A 159 30.94 -10.67 7.41
C GLY A 159 29.96 -9.58 7.84
N VAL A 160 30.46 -8.41 8.27
CA VAL A 160 29.60 -7.26 8.61
C VAL A 160 28.98 -6.64 7.36
N ARG A 161 29.66 -6.68 6.21
CA ARG A 161 29.08 -6.29 4.92
C ARG A 161 27.87 -7.16 4.56
N GLY A 162 27.96 -8.47 4.74
CA GLY A 162 26.82 -9.37 4.54
C GLY A 162 25.63 -9.01 5.45
N GLN A 163 25.87 -8.60 6.70
CA GLN A 163 24.80 -8.10 7.59
C GLN A 163 24.21 -6.78 7.11
N TYR A 164 25.03 -5.88 6.55
CA TYR A 164 24.57 -4.64 5.94
C TYR A 164 23.66 -4.90 4.75
N ASP A 165 24.07 -5.77 3.82
CA ASP A 165 23.30 -6.11 2.61
C ASP A 165 21.97 -6.78 3.00
N ALA A 166 21.99 -7.71 3.96
CA ALA A 166 20.77 -8.31 4.51
C ALA A 166 19.87 -7.25 5.16
N THR A 167 20.43 -6.27 5.88
CA THR A 167 19.65 -5.18 6.48
C THR A 167 18.98 -4.30 5.42
N GLN A 168 19.67 -4.01 4.31
CA GLN A 168 19.10 -3.26 3.19
C GLN A 168 17.89 -3.99 2.59
N LEU A 169 17.98 -5.32 2.42
CA LEU A 169 16.87 -6.14 1.96
C LEU A 169 15.65 -6.04 2.89
N THR A 170 15.84 -6.16 4.21
CA THR A 170 14.71 -5.98 5.15
C THR A 170 14.08 -4.58 5.11
N VAL A 171 14.84 -3.57 4.69
CA VAL A 171 14.32 -2.21 4.50
C VAL A 171 13.47 -2.13 3.23
N SER A 172 13.87 -2.77 2.13
CA SER A 172 13.04 -2.86 0.92
C SER A 172 11.78 -3.67 1.16
N ASP A 173 11.88 -4.85 1.77
CA ASP A 173 10.74 -5.74 2.04
C ASP A 173 9.68 -5.01 2.87
N ARG A 174 10.13 -4.23 3.87
CA ARG A 174 9.22 -3.41 4.68
C ARG A 174 8.56 -2.29 3.88
N ARG A 175 9.22 -1.69 2.88
CA ARG A 175 8.58 -0.68 2.02
C ARG A 175 7.51 -1.33 1.14
N GLU A 176 7.81 -2.49 0.58
CA GLU A 176 6.86 -3.26 -0.24
C GLU A 176 5.64 -3.68 0.59
N ALA A 177 5.84 -4.26 1.77
CA ALA A 177 4.74 -4.65 2.66
C ALA A 177 3.83 -3.48 3.04
N MET A 178 4.40 -2.29 3.34
CA MET A 178 3.61 -1.08 3.62
C MET A 178 2.85 -0.58 2.38
N ALA A 179 3.44 -0.72 1.18
CA ALA A 179 2.77 -0.36 -0.06
C ALA A 179 1.60 -1.30 -0.36
N HIS A 180 1.76 -2.60 -0.15
CA HIS A 180 0.69 -3.59 -0.27
C HIS A 180 -0.45 -3.32 0.72
N GLU A 181 -0.13 -3.00 1.99
CA GLU A 181 -1.14 -2.60 2.98
C GLU A 181 -1.93 -1.37 2.51
N ALA A 182 -1.24 -0.34 2.01
CA ALA A 182 -1.90 0.88 1.52
C ALA A 182 -2.83 0.61 0.33
N THR A 183 -2.40 -0.25 -0.61
CA THR A 183 -3.23 -0.68 -1.74
C THR A 183 -4.45 -1.47 -1.26
N ALA A 184 -4.26 -2.46 -0.39
CA ALA A 184 -5.35 -3.29 0.14
C ALA A 184 -6.41 -2.46 0.91
N VAL A 185 -5.99 -1.42 1.63
CA VAL A 185 -6.93 -0.47 2.27
C VAL A 185 -7.77 0.28 1.25
N ARG A 186 -7.16 0.77 0.16
CA ARG A 186 -7.89 1.49 -0.90
C ARG A 186 -8.85 0.57 -1.64
N ASP A 187 -8.43 -0.63 -1.96
CA ASP A 187 -9.25 -1.60 -2.69
C ASP A 187 -10.47 -2.02 -1.84
N LEU A 188 -10.26 -2.29 -0.55
CA LEU A 188 -11.35 -2.55 0.39
C LEU A 188 -12.32 -1.37 0.49
N GLN A 189 -11.83 -0.14 0.59
CA GLN A 189 -12.69 1.05 0.65
C GLN A 189 -13.53 1.21 -0.61
N ARG A 190 -12.95 1.00 -1.78
CA ARG A 190 -13.66 1.06 -3.06
C ARG A 190 -14.73 -0.03 -3.15
N ALA A 191 -14.38 -1.27 -2.84
CA ALA A 191 -15.32 -2.39 -2.87
C ALA A 191 -16.47 -2.19 -1.86
N TYR A 192 -16.17 -1.70 -0.66
CA TYR A 192 -17.17 -1.41 0.35
C TYR A 192 -18.18 -0.36 -0.14
N LEU A 193 -17.73 0.73 -0.76
CA LEU A 193 -18.63 1.76 -1.29
C LEU A 193 -19.53 1.22 -2.41
N VAL A 194 -19.00 0.36 -3.29
CA VAL A 194 -19.79 -0.26 -4.36
C VAL A 194 -20.82 -1.23 -3.78
N ALA A 195 -20.45 -2.04 -2.78
CA ALA A 195 -21.36 -2.95 -2.10
C ALA A 195 -22.44 -2.22 -1.31
N ASP A 196 -22.10 -1.13 -0.60
CA ASP A 196 -23.05 -0.29 0.14
C ASP A 196 -24.07 0.37 -0.79
N ALA A 197 -23.62 0.91 -1.93
CA ALA A 197 -24.51 1.46 -2.95
C ALA A 197 -25.42 0.39 -3.55
N GLY A 198 -24.88 -0.78 -3.91
CA GLY A 198 -25.66 -1.91 -4.44
C GLY A 198 -26.71 -2.42 -3.45
N TYR A 199 -26.33 -2.57 -2.18
CA TYR A 199 -27.26 -2.98 -1.12
C TYR A 199 -28.32 -1.91 -0.84
N GLY A 200 -27.95 -0.63 -0.88
CA GLY A 200 -28.88 0.48 -0.79
C GLY A 200 -29.92 0.47 -1.90
N ALA A 201 -29.49 0.27 -3.15
CA ALA A 201 -30.38 0.15 -4.31
C ALA A 201 -31.32 -1.05 -4.18
N PHE A 202 -30.80 -2.23 -3.81
CA PHE A 202 -31.63 -3.39 -3.50
C PHE A 202 -32.71 -3.07 -2.47
N ARG A 203 -32.33 -2.48 -1.32
CA ARG A 203 -33.31 -2.14 -0.27
C ARG A 203 -34.34 -1.12 -0.72
N GLN A 204 -33.99 -0.22 -1.64
CA GLN A 204 -34.96 0.71 -2.22
C GLN A 204 -35.98 -0.03 -3.09
N VAL A 205 -35.52 -0.93 -3.97
CA VAL A 205 -36.40 -1.77 -4.79
C VAL A 205 -37.31 -2.64 -3.93
N VAL A 206 -36.77 -3.32 -2.91
CA VAL A 206 -37.58 -4.19 -2.06
C VAL A 206 -38.67 -3.40 -1.31
N ARG A 207 -38.36 -2.19 -0.82
CA ARG A 207 -39.36 -1.35 -0.14
C ARG A 207 -40.48 -0.84 -1.05
N THR A 208 -40.31 -0.88 -2.38
CA THR A 208 -41.41 -0.57 -3.30
C THR A 208 -42.35 -1.76 -3.47
N ILE A 209 -41.84 -2.99 -3.36
CA ILE A 209 -42.61 -4.23 -3.38
C ILE A 209 -43.34 -4.43 -2.04
N TYR A 210 -42.67 -4.15 -0.93
CA TYR A 210 -43.15 -4.30 0.43
C TYR A 210 -43.18 -2.92 1.13
N PRO A 211 -44.22 -2.11 0.91
CA PRO A 211 -44.27 -0.75 1.43
C PRO A 211 -44.71 -0.67 2.90
N ASP A 212 -45.43 -1.67 3.41
CA ASP A 212 -46.02 -1.64 4.76
C ASP A 212 -45.21 -2.51 5.73
N PRO A 213 -44.42 -1.93 6.65
CA PRO A 213 -43.57 -2.68 7.57
C PRO A 213 -44.35 -3.52 8.59
N VAL A 214 -45.64 -3.22 8.81
CA VAL A 214 -46.49 -3.97 9.75
C VAL A 214 -47.13 -5.15 9.05
N ARG A 215 -47.66 -4.94 7.85
CA ARG A 215 -48.30 -5.99 7.05
C ARG A 215 -47.29 -6.95 6.43
N ASP A 216 -46.15 -6.43 5.98
CA ASP A 216 -45.10 -7.17 5.27
C ASP A 216 -43.92 -7.51 6.19
N LEU A 217 -44.18 -7.61 7.50
CA LEU A 217 -43.16 -7.79 8.55
C LEU A 217 -42.20 -8.96 8.26
N ASP A 218 -42.70 -10.07 7.73
CA ASP A 218 -41.88 -11.24 7.41
C ASP A 218 -40.91 -10.95 6.27
N ALA A 219 -41.34 -10.22 5.23
CA ALA A 219 -40.48 -9.77 4.13
C ALA A 219 -39.43 -8.75 4.62
N HIS A 220 -39.85 -7.80 5.45
CA HIS A 220 -38.94 -6.82 6.05
C HIS A 220 -37.85 -7.47 6.89
N ARG A 221 -38.20 -8.50 7.67
CA ARG A 221 -37.24 -9.27 8.46
C ARG A 221 -36.32 -10.12 7.60
N ALA A 222 -36.87 -10.90 6.67
CA ALA A 222 -36.10 -11.80 5.81
C ALA A 222 -35.10 -11.04 4.93
N LEU A 223 -35.49 -9.87 4.41
CA LEU A 223 -34.68 -9.07 3.49
C LEU A 223 -33.90 -7.94 4.19
N GLY A 224 -33.89 -7.90 5.53
CA GLY A 224 -33.09 -6.95 6.31
C GLY A 224 -33.46 -5.48 6.10
N LEU A 225 -34.73 -5.17 5.84
CA LEU A 225 -35.18 -3.83 5.41
C LEU A 225 -35.25 -2.79 6.51
N ASP A 226 -35.36 -3.21 7.77
CA ASP A 226 -35.52 -2.29 8.91
C ASP A 226 -34.23 -2.10 9.70
N LEU A 227 -33.24 -2.96 9.50
CA LEU A 227 -31.97 -2.89 10.21
C LEU A 227 -31.07 -1.79 9.61
N PRO A 228 -30.47 -0.92 10.43
CA PRO A 228 -29.46 0.01 9.93
C PRO A 228 -28.26 -0.77 9.39
N ALA A 229 -27.63 -0.28 8.32
CA ALA A 229 -26.42 -0.90 7.81
C ALA A 229 -25.33 -0.90 8.92
N PRO A 230 -24.78 -2.07 9.29
CA PRO A 230 -23.72 -2.15 10.29
C PRO A 230 -22.49 -1.37 9.86
N LYS A 231 -21.85 -0.67 10.82
CA LYS A 231 -20.60 0.06 10.54
C LYS A 231 -19.38 -0.85 10.42
N SER A 232 -19.46 -2.08 10.94
CA SER A 232 -18.39 -3.06 10.85
C SER A 232 -18.53 -3.87 9.56
N ILE A 233 -17.46 -3.94 8.78
CA ILE A 233 -17.41 -4.65 7.50
C ILE A 233 -17.88 -6.12 7.62
N PRO A 234 -17.45 -6.92 8.61
CA PRO A 234 -17.90 -8.31 8.71
C PRO A 234 -19.42 -8.43 8.88
N LEU A 235 -20.01 -7.70 9.82
CA LEU A 235 -21.47 -7.71 10.02
C LEU A 235 -22.24 -7.18 8.81
N PHE A 236 -21.68 -6.18 8.10
CA PHE A 236 -22.27 -5.67 6.86
C PHE A 236 -22.31 -6.74 5.77
N VAL A 237 -21.21 -7.47 5.58
CA VAL A 237 -21.12 -8.60 4.64
C VAL A 237 -22.08 -9.72 5.01
N ASP A 238 -22.11 -10.13 6.29
CA ASP A 238 -22.96 -11.24 6.75
C ASP A 238 -24.45 -10.92 6.55
N MET A 239 -24.88 -9.73 7.01
CA MET A 239 -26.25 -9.27 6.84
C MET A 239 -26.62 -9.14 5.36
N GLY A 240 -25.71 -8.63 4.52
CA GLY A 240 -25.90 -8.52 3.09
C GLY A 240 -26.10 -9.87 2.40
N ARG A 241 -25.24 -10.84 2.73
CA ARG A 241 -25.35 -12.22 2.23
C ARG A 241 -26.64 -12.90 2.68
N GLU A 242 -27.05 -12.72 3.93
CA GLU A 242 -28.32 -13.25 4.44
C GLU A 242 -29.52 -12.67 3.66
N ALA A 243 -29.55 -11.35 3.45
CA ALA A 243 -30.60 -10.69 2.69
C ALA A 243 -30.62 -11.14 1.22
N MET A 244 -29.46 -11.29 0.56
CA MET A 244 -29.39 -11.77 -0.83
C MET A 244 -29.84 -13.23 -0.95
N ARG A 245 -29.47 -14.10 -0.01
CA ARG A 245 -29.94 -15.50 0.02
C ARG A 245 -31.44 -15.59 0.25
N ALA A 246 -31.99 -14.75 1.13
CA ALA A 246 -33.44 -14.63 1.29
C ALA A 246 -34.10 -14.15 0.00
N ALA A 247 -33.52 -13.17 -0.69
CA ALA A 247 -34.01 -12.67 -1.98
C ALA A 247 -34.06 -13.75 -3.09
N GLN A 248 -33.18 -14.75 -3.03
CA GLN A 248 -33.20 -15.90 -3.95
C GLN A 248 -34.31 -16.92 -3.63
N SER A 249 -34.93 -16.85 -2.47
CA SER A 249 -35.98 -17.77 -2.06
C SER A 249 -37.37 -17.28 -2.47
N GLU A 250 -38.29 -18.21 -2.73
CA GLU A 250 -39.69 -17.87 -2.97
C GLU A 250 -40.39 -17.45 -1.67
N PRO A 251 -41.29 -16.44 -1.70
CA PRO A 251 -41.85 -15.78 -2.90
C PRO A 251 -41.05 -14.56 -3.39
N TYR A 252 -39.91 -14.24 -2.77
CA TYR A 252 -39.16 -13.00 -2.99
C TYR A 252 -38.55 -12.95 -4.39
N ALA A 253 -37.95 -14.05 -4.85
CA ALA A 253 -37.29 -14.13 -6.16
C ALA A 253 -38.26 -13.77 -7.30
N THR A 254 -39.45 -14.37 -7.32
CA THR A 254 -40.46 -14.08 -8.34
C THR A 254 -40.91 -12.62 -8.32
N GLN A 255 -41.10 -12.03 -7.13
CA GLN A 255 -41.55 -10.64 -7.00
C GLN A 255 -40.46 -9.62 -7.39
N LEU A 256 -39.21 -9.92 -7.05
CA LEU A 256 -38.05 -9.10 -7.42
C LEU A 256 -37.81 -9.13 -8.94
N ALA A 257 -37.91 -10.31 -9.55
CA ALA A 257 -37.82 -10.45 -11.00
C ALA A 257 -38.91 -9.65 -11.73
N ALA A 258 -40.13 -9.59 -11.17
CA ALA A 258 -41.24 -8.82 -11.74
C ALA A 258 -40.99 -7.30 -11.80
N VAL A 259 -40.09 -6.78 -10.95
CA VAL A 259 -39.67 -5.35 -10.97
C VAL A 259 -38.29 -5.14 -11.59
N GLY A 260 -37.73 -6.16 -12.25
CA GLY A 260 -36.45 -6.08 -12.97
C GLY A 260 -35.21 -6.24 -12.09
N PHE A 261 -35.35 -6.70 -10.85
CA PHE A 261 -34.22 -7.13 -10.01
C PHE A 261 -34.19 -8.67 -9.98
N ASP A 262 -33.73 -9.25 -11.08
CA ASP A 262 -33.74 -10.69 -11.30
C ASP A 262 -32.56 -11.42 -10.63
N GLU A 263 -32.45 -12.72 -10.90
CA GLU A 263 -31.40 -13.58 -10.35
C GLU A 263 -29.99 -13.04 -10.63
N GLU A 264 -29.76 -12.44 -11.79
CA GLU A 264 -28.46 -11.85 -12.15
C GLU A 264 -28.15 -10.62 -11.28
N GLY A 265 -29.13 -9.75 -11.05
CA GLY A 265 -28.99 -8.61 -10.13
C GLY A 265 -28.68 -9.03 -8.68
N ILE A 266 -29.38 -10.07 -8.20
CA ILE A 266 -29.14 -10.63 -6.86
C ILE A 266 -27.75 -11.27 -6.79
N ALA A 267 -27.37 -12.09 -7.77
CA ALA A 267 -26.07 -12.74 -7.85
C ALA A 267 -24.92 -11.73 -7.95
N GLY A 268 -25.09 -10.67 -8.74
CA GLY A 268 -24.13 -9.58 -8.84
C GLY A 268 -23.91 -8.88 -7.50
N THR A 269 -24.98 -8.60 -6.76
CA THR A 269 -24.89 -7.98 -5.42
C THR A 269 -24.26 -8.93 -4.40
N LEU A 270 -24.57 -10.23 -4.45
CA LEU A 270 -23.92 -11.24 -3.63
C LEU A 270 -22.41 -11.30 -3.89
N ALA A 271 -21.99 -11.25 -5.16
CA ALA A 271 -20.59 -11.23 -5.55
C ALA A 271 -19.84 -9.98 -5.03
N LEU A 272 -20.52 -8.83 -4.90
CA LEU A 272 -19.94 -7.64 -4.26
C LEU A 272 -19.62 -7.89 -2.79
N PHE A 273 -20.52 -8.54 -2.04
CA PHE A 273 -20.24 -8.90 -0.64
C PHE A 273 -19.08 -9.88 -0.50
N ASP A 274 -19.00 -10.88 -1.40
CA ASP A 274 -17.89 -11.83 -1.44
C ASP A 274 -16.56 -11.14 -1.77
N ALA A 275 -16.57 -10.17 -2.69
CA ALA A 275 -15.40 -9.35 -2.99
C ALA A 275 -14.96 -8.50 -1.79
N VAL A 276 -15.90 -7.89 -1.06
CA VAL A 276 -15.59 -7.11 0.16
C VAL A 276 -14.97 -7.99 1.23
N ASP A 277 -15.51 -9.19 1.45
CA ASP A 277 -14.97 -10.14 2.43
C ASP A 277 -13.54 -10.58 2.06
N ALA A 278 -13.31 -10.97 0.80
CA ALA A 278 -11.99 -11.33 0.31
C ALA A 278 -10.97 -10.19 0.46
N LEU A 279 -11.36 -8.96 0.12
CA LEU A 279 -10.51 -7.78 0.28
C LEU A 279 -10.29 -7.40 1.75
N TYR A 280 -11.27 -7.65 2.62
CA TYR A 280 -11.12 -7.45 4.06
C TYR A 280 -10.06 -8.39 4.63
N GLN A 281 -10.10 -9.68 4.27
CA GLN A 281 -9.08 -10.65 4.65
C GLN A 281 -7.71 -10.31 4.07
N ALA A 282 -7.63 -9.92 2.79
CA ALA A 282 -6.39 -9.48 2.17
C ALA A 282 -5.77 -8.27 2.89
N ARG A 283 -6.60 -7.31 3.33
CA ARG A 283 -6.18 -6.14 4.10
C ARG A 283 -5.68 -6.52 5.50
N LEU A 284 -6.32 -7.48 6.18
CA LEU A 284 -5.81 -8.00 7.45
C LEU A 284 -4.44 -8.68 7.27
N ALA A 285 -4.31 -9.55 6.27
CA ALA A 285 -3.06 -10.23 5.96
C ALA A 285 -1.93 -9.24 5.61
N ALA A 286 -2.22 -8.24 4.78
CA ALA A 286 -1.26 -7.19 4.43
C ALA A 286 -0.82 -6.36 5.65
N GLY A 287 -1.76 -6.01 6.54
CA GLY A 287 -1.44 -5.33 7.80
C GLY A 287 -0.53 -6.16 8.71
N HIS A 288 -0.81 -7.46 8.85
CA HIS A 288 0.07 -8.38 9.59
C HIS A 288 1.46 -8.46 8.97
N ALA A 289 1.57 -8.58 7.64
CA ALA A 289 2.84 -8.61 6.93
C ALA A 289 3.64 -7.31 7.13
N ALA A 290 3.01 -6.15 7.09
CA ALA A 290 3.65 -4.85 7.31
C ALA A 290 4.21 -4.71 8.75
N VAL A 291 3.47 -5.23 9.75
CA VAL A 291 3.92 -5.28 11.14
C VAL A 291 5.13 -6.21 11.29
N GLU A 292 5.07 -7.42 10.73
CA GLU A 292 6.19 -8.37 10.80
C GLU A 292 7.43 -7.87 10.07
N ALA A 293 7.29 -7.33 8.86
CA ALA A 293 8.40 -6.72 8.12
C ALA A 293 9.02 -5.54 8.91
N THR A 294 8.22 -4.81 9.68
CA THR A 294 8.74 -3.75 10.56
C THR A 294 9.55 -4.31 11.73
N LYS A 295 9.13 -5.42 12.35
CA LYS A 295 9.89 -6.10 13.41
C LYS A 295 11.20 -6.66 12.87
N VAL A 296 11.16 -7.37 11.74
CA VAL A 296 12.33 -7.96 11.07
C VAL A 296 13.36 -6.89 10.73
N ARG A 297 12.93 -5.78 10.10
CA ARG A 297 13.82 -4.64 9.81
C ARG A 297 14.46 -4.06 11.07
N ASN A 298 13.68 -3.87 12.14
CA ASN A 298 14.24 -3.33 13.39
C ASN A 298 15.32 -4.25 13.97
N ALA A 299 15.04 -5.56 14.02
CA ALA A 299 15.99 -6.55 14.49
C ALA A 299 17.28 -6.57 13.66
N ALA A 300 17.17 -6.52 12.32
CA ALA A 300 18.31 -6.46 11.42
C ALA A 300 19.16 -5.20 11.64
N VAL A 301 18.52 -4.03 11.73
CA VAL A 301 19.20 -2.76 12.01
C VAL A 301 19.89 -2.77 13.37
N ASP A 302 19.27 -3.34 14.39
CA ASP A 302 19.88 -3.43 15.72
C ASP A 302 21.06 -4.40 15.75
N GLY A 303 20.99 -5.53 15.04
CA GLY A 303 22.11 -6.44 14.82
C GLY A 303 23.29 -5.72 14.15
N LEU A 304 23.03 -5.02 13.05
CA LEU A 304 24.04 -4.23 12.35
C LEU A 304 24.65 -3.14 13.24
N ARG A 305 23.86 -2.47 14.09
CA ARG A 305 24.36 -1.48 15.06
C ARG A 305 25.31 -2.07 16.08
N VAL A 306 25.10 -3.31 16.51
CA VAL A 306 26.03 -3.97 17.42
C VAL A 306 27.34 -4.27 16.70
N ALA A 307 27.28 -4.86 15.51
CA ALA A 307 28.46 -5.18 14.72
C ALA A 307 29.30 -3.95 14.34
N MET A 308 28.65 -2.88 13.86
CA MET A 308 29.32 -1.63 13.52
C MET A 308 29.93 -0.94 14.74
N ARG A 309 29.26 -0.95 15.90
CA ARG A 309 29.81 -0.37 17.14
C ARG A 309 31.06 -1.11 17.60
N GLN A 310 31.10 -2.44 17.46
CA GLN A 310 32.29 -3.23 17.77
C GLN A 310 33.45 -2.84 16.84
N LEU A 311 33.22 -2.79 15.52
CA LEU A 311 34.24 -2.34 14.56
C LEU A 311 34.74 -0.92 14.89
N GLN A 312 33.83 0.03 15.14
CA GLN A 312 34.19 1.40 15.48
C GLN A 312 35.00 1.51 16.77
N ALA A 313 34.67 0.73 17.80
CA ALA A 313 35.42 0.73 19.05
C ALA A 313 36.86 0.26 18.85
N GLU A 314 37.07 -0.76 18.03
CA GLU A 314 38.38 -1.32 17.73
C GLU A 314 39.21 -0.41 16.82
N VAL A 315 38.62 0.16 15.75
CA VAL A 315 39.28 1.17 14.92
C VAL A 315 39.71 2.36 15.77
N LYS A 316 38.85 2.83 16.68
CA LYS A 316 39.17 3.92 17.59
C LYS A 316 40.26 3.54 18.59
N ALA A 317 40.31 2.29 19.05
CA ALA A 317 41.39 1.80 19.91
C ALA A 317 42.72 1.79 19.16
N MET A 318 42.73 1.30 17.91
CA MET A 318 43.90 1.33 17.02
C MET A 318 44.40 2.76 16.80
N LEU A 319 43.53 3.69 16.40
CA LEU A 319 43.92 5.08 16.11
C LEU A 319 44.43 5.84 17.35
N ARG A 320 43.98 5.46 18.56
CA ARG A 320 44.54 6.03 19.80
C ARG A 320 45.92 5.51 20.13
N ALA A 321 46.19 4.24 19.82
CA ALA A 321 47.50 3.63 20.03
C ALA A 321 48.51 4.06 18.94
N HIS A 322 48.02 4.42 17.75
CA HIS A 322 48.81 4.80 16.58
C HIS A 322 48.40 6.17 16.04
N PRO A 323 48.68 7.27 16.77
CA PRO A 323 48.32 8.63 16.34
C PRO A 323 49.02 9.08 15.05
N GLU A 324 50.08 8.39 14.64
CA GLU A 324 50.81 8.61 13.39
C GLU A 324 50.03 8.18 12.13
N VAL A 325 48.92 7.46 12.29
CA VAL A 325 48.15 6.89 11.18
C VAL A 325 46.83 7.64 10.96
N SER A 326 46.55 7.97 9.70
CA SER A 326 45.29 8.57 9.29
C SER A 326 44.12 7.60 9.43
N ALA A 327 42.96 8.11 9.88
CA ALA A 327 41.75 7.32 9.98
C ALA A 327 41.31 6.77 8.60
N PRO A 328 40.81 5.53 8.53
CA PRO A 328 40.13 5.02 7.34
C PRO A 328 38.95 5.91 6.97
N SER A 329 38.59 5.96 5.68
CA SER A 329 37.43 6.73 5.21
C SER A 329 36.16 6.37 6.00
N GLY A 330 35.40 7.37 6.43
CA GLY A 330 34.17 7.18 7.22
C GLY A 330 34.34 7.09 8.75
N PHE A 331 35.56 7.15 9.29
CA PHE A 331 35.86 7.11 10.74
C PHE A 331 36.36 8.44 11.32
#